data_AF-A0A170Q1G4-F1
#
_entry.id   AF-A0A170Q1G4-F1
#
_cell.length_a   1.000
_cell.length_b   1.000
_cell.length_c   1.000
_cell.angle_alpha   90.00
_cell.angle_beta   90.00
_cell.angle_gamma   90.00
#
_symmetry.space_group_name_H-M   'P 1'
#
loop_
_entity.id
_entity.type
_entity.pdbx_description
1 polymer ?
#
loop_
_entity_poly.entity_id
_entity_poly.type
_entity_poly.pdbx_seq_one_letter_code
_entity_poly.pdbx_strand_id
1 'polypeptide(L)' 'MEKPTQRQLDELKRLSREARVNDWSEIVQSKEEAENRIRDLKEKARME' A
#
# COMPACT_ATOMS: atom_id res chain seq x y z
N MET A 1 -1.17 -7.74 16.86
CA MET A 1 -1.18 -7.21 15.49
C MET A 1 -1.43 -5.71 15.57
N GLU A 2 -0.46 -4.89 15.18
CA GLU A 2 -0.67 -3.44 15.07
C GLU A 2 -1.52 -3.14 13.83
N LYS A 3 -2.52 -2.26 13.96
CA LYS A 3 -3.31 -1.79 12.82
C LYS A 3 -2.47 -0.90 11.90
N PRO A 4 -2.77 -0.85 10.59
CA PRO A 4 -2.18 0.14 9.70
C PRO A 4 -2.39 1.56 10.22
N THR A 5 -1.37 2.39 10.12
CA THR A 5 -1.48 3.82 10.41
C THR A 5 -2.18 4.53 9.27
N GLN A 6 -2.81 5.67 9.56
CA GLN A 6 -3.47 6.50 8.54
C GLN A 6 -2.51 6.86 7.40
N ARG A 7 -1.25 7.20 7.72
CA ARG A 7 -0.20 7.49 6.74
C ARG A 7 0.08 6.32 5.80
N GLN A 8 0.05 5.09 6.30
CA GLN A 8 0.23 3.89 5.47
C GLN A 8 -0.98 3.66 4.56
N LEU A 9 -2.20 3.88 5.07
CA LEU A 9 -3.42 3.77 4.27
C LEU A 9 -3.47 4.80 3.14
N ASP A 10 -3.13 6.06 3.44
CA ASP A 10 -3.04 7.11 2.42
C ASP A 10 -1.98 6.81 1.35
N GLU A 11 -0.82 6.28 1.76
CA GLU A 11 0.23 5.91 0.81
C GLU A 11 -0.18 4.70 -0.05
N LEU A 12 -0.84 3.70 0.52
CA LEU A 12 -1.41 2.58 -0.23
C LEU A 12 -2.45 3.05 -1.25
N LYS A 13 -3.36 3.94 -0.85
CA LYS A 13 -4.38 4.48 -1.75
C LYS A 13 -3.77 5.23 -2.93
N ARG A 14 -2.73 6.03 -2.67
CA ARG A 14 -2.01 6.76 -3.73
C ARG A 14 -1.32 5.78 -4.68
N LEU A 15 -0.51 4.86 -4.14
CA LEU A 15 0.28 3.91 -4.92
C LEU A 15 -0.60 2.92 -5.69
N SER A 16 -1.71 2.46 -5.12
CA SER A 16 -2.70 1.62 -5.80
C SER A 16 -3.26 2.32 -7.04
N ARG A 17 -3.61 3.61 -6.92
CA ARG A 17 -4.09 4.42 -8.05
C ARG A 17 -3.01 4.61 -9.12
N GLU A 18 -1.78 4.91 -8.71
CA GLU A 18 -0.64 5.07 -9.62
C GLU A 18 -0.40 3.78 -10.43
N ALA A 19 -0.40 2.63 -9.76
CA ALA A 19 -0.23 1.32 -10.37
C ALA A 19 -1.51 0.77 -11.07
N ARG A 20 -2.61 1.52 -11.09
CA ARG A 20 -3.92 1.11 -11.67
C ARG A 20 -4.41 -0.25 -11.16
N VAL A 21 -4.20 -0.53 -9.87
CA VAL A 21 -4.69 -1.74 -9.17
C VAL A 21 -5.77 -1.38 -8.14
N ASN A 22 -6.38 -2.41 -7.55
CA ASN A 22 -7.33 -2.24 -6.45
C ASN A 22 -6.72 -1.46 -5.27
N ASP A 23 -7.56 -0.72 -4.55
CA ASP A 23 -7.14 0.06 -3.40
C ASP A 23 -6.74 -0.87 -2.25
N TRP A 24 -5.43 -0.98 -2.03
CA TRP A 24 -4.89 -1.85 -0.98
C TRP A 24 -5.18 -1.30 0.42
N SER A 25 -5.49 0.00 0.55
CA SER A 25 -5.85 0.58 1.85
C SER A 25 -7.14 0.02 2.42
N GLU A 26 -8.04 -0.50 1.59
CA GLU A 26 -9.29 -1.12 2.02
C GLU A 26 -9.14 -2.62 2.36
N ILE A 27 -8.00 -3.21 1.99
CA ILE A 27 -7.75 -4.66 2.09
C ILE A 27 -6.85 -4.98 3.27
N VAL A 28 -5.83 -4.16 3.53
CA VAL A 28 -4.82 -4.48 4.54
C VAL A 28 -5.36 -4.39 5.96
N GLN A 29 -4.99 -5.36 6.80
CA GLN A 29 -5.48 -5.47 8.18
C GLN A 29 -4.40 -5.22 9.24
N SER A 30 -3.12 -5.23 8.84
CA SER A 30 -1.99 -5.06 9.73
C SER A 30 -0.97 -4.05 9.21
N LYS A 31 -0.27 -3.38 10.14
CA LYS A 31 0.82 -2.46 9.85
C LYS A 31 1.90 -3.10 8.97
N GLU A 32 2.36 -4.29 9.34
CA GLU A 32 3.37 -5.04 8.59
C GLU A 32 2.91 -5.37 7.16
N GLU A 33 1.65 -5.75 7.00
CA GLU A 33 1.06 -6.01 5.68
C GLU A 33 1.01 -4.74 4.83
N ALA A 34 0.65 -3.61 5.44
CA ALA A 34 0.66 -2.31 4.78
C ALA A 34 2.07 -1.92 4.32
N GLU A 35 3.10 -2.11 5.16
CA GLU A 35 4.50 -1.84 4.80
C GLU A 35 4.99 -2.69 3.64
N ASN A 36 4.71 -4.00 3.68
CA ASN A 36 5.07 -4.91 2.61
C ASN A 36 4.40 -4.53 1.29
N ARG A 37 3.13 -4.13 1.32
CA ARG A 37 2.38 -3.76 0.11
C ARG A 37 2.81 -2.41 -0.46
N ILE A 38 3.10 -1.43 0.40
CA ILE A 38 3.72 -0.16 -0.01
C ILE A 38 5.05 -0.42 -0.73
N ARG A 39 5.89 -1.32 -0.20
CA ARG A 39 7.18 -1.67 -0.82
C ARG A 39 6.97 -2.27 -2.21
N ASP A 40 6.11 -3.27 -2.34
CA ASP A 40 5.80 -3.93 -3.63
C ASP A 40 5.32 -2.95 -4.71
N LEU A 41 4.43 -2.03 -4.33
CA LEU A 41 3.91 -1.02 -5.26
C LEU A 41 4.99 0.00 -5.67
N LYS A 42 5.84 0.43 -4.74
CA LYS A 42 6.97 1.32 -5.03
C LYS A 42 8.02 0.65 -5.92
N GLU A 43 8.27 -0.64 -5.73
CA GLU A 43 9.20 -1.40 -6.58
C GLU A 43 8.66 -1.55 -8.00
N LYS A 44 7.37 -1.86 -8.17
CA LYS A 44 6.72 -1.91 -9.48
C LYS A 44 6.79 -0.58 -10.22
N ALA A 45 6.52 0.53 -9.53
CA ALA A 45 6.60 1.87 -10.11
C ALA A 45 8.01 2.29 -10.57
N ARG A 46 9.07 1.58 -10.15
CA ARG A 46 10.46 1.83 -10.60
C ARG A 46 10.86 0.99 -11.80
N MET A 47 10.11 -0.05 -12.13
CA MET A 47 10.42 -0.97 -13.24
C MET A 47 9.68 -0.61 -14.54
N GLU A 48 8.63 0.24 -14.48
CA GLU A 48 7.98 0.86 -15.63
C GLU A 48 8.69 2.15 -16.08
#